data_AF-X0SEY1-F1
#
_entry.id   AF-X0SEY1-F1
#
_cell.length_a   1.000
_cell.length_b   1.000
_cell.length_c   1.000
_cell.angle_alpha   90.00
_cell.angle_beta   90.00
_cell.angle_gamma   90.00
#
_symmetry.space_group_name_H-M   'P 1'
#
loop_
_entity.id
_entity.type
_entity.pdbx_description
1 polymer ?
#
loop_
_entity_poly.entity_id
_entity_poly.type
_entity_poly.pdbx_seq_one_letter_code
_entity_poly.pdbx_strand_id
1 'polypeptide(L)'
;WSELAKTTGTICAMGAVARDALWSDAEGGILASRGWHLWQVWHAQQPGREREVYVCAHPAYYLYNPKNAPMLLKDLQRLKRGKLVAPTVEPVVLDTKELLEAFIAALHSLPLEDRGFVAFDLETDQVDYMRDRILCMSISMFSGVACIIPDSLLYQNGKEWCTLGWSKDKWEAFMSDLRYVTGIYLQPSWDTVALLREMFAIPGYRWVAHNSKFDMRFLKGQLGVENVHCDFDTIVAHYTLDERKGGHALKPLADDYFDSGDYEAELFNYITKKSGRYSGIPREVLYQYNAMDTELTLRLAYQLEEELKQQGLYEQPFMFPMMAALPMLLDAELQGVSINWSEFERIDDQEIEPELQRIALEMQEISGHLDLNPMSSKKVNDILYDEMNFPLVQARTRAAGQRVTGRSSQKAIMDAWAKLWKQGKLNVSKRAWAFAEALRKYRHIRKMRGSYIRK
;
A
#
# COMPACT_ATOMS: atom_id res chain seq x y z
N TRP A 1 -17.08 28.28 -4.20
CA TRP A 1 -18.16 27.43 -3.63
C TRP A 1 -19.55 27.99 -3.89
N SER A 2 -19.98 29.10 -3.28
CA SER A 2 -21.35 29.65 -3.47
C SER A 2 -21.69 29.95 -4.94
N GLU A 3 -20.74 30.52 -5.69
CA GLU A 3 -20.92 30.84 -7.11
C GLU A 3 -20.95 29.58 -7.99
N LEU A 4 -20.06 28.62 -7.71
CA LEU A 4 -20.00 27.30 -8.37
C LEU A 4 -21.29 26.49 -8.17
N ALA A 5 -21.80 26.41 -6.94
CA ALA A 5 -23.04 25.69 -6.62
C ALA A 5 -24.27 26.29 -7.32
N LYS A 6 -24.29 27.63 -7.50
CA LYS A 6 -25.35 28.30 -8.26
C LYS A 6 -25.29 28.01 -9.76
N THR A 7 -24.10 27.78 -10.31
CA THR A 7 -23.92 27.49 -11.73
C THR A 7 -24.11 26.01 -12.10
N THR A 8 -23.80 25.07 -11.20
CA THR A 8 -23.88 23.62 -11.50
C THR A 8 -25.18 22.97 -11.01
N GLY A 9 -25.89 23.58 -10.06
CA GLY A 9 -27.06 22.95 -9.42
C GLY A 9 -26.71 21.87 -8.38
N THR A 10 -25.41 21.70 -8.09
CA THR A 10 -24.85 20.74 -7.13
C THR A 10 -24.81 21.34 -5.72
N ILE A 11 -25.21 20.55 -4.71
CA ILE A 11 -25.12 20.90 -3.28
C ILE A 11 -23.75 20.45 -2.78
N CYS A 12 -22.99 21.33 -2.14
CA CYS A 12 -21.71 20.96 -1.51
C CYS A 12 -21.92 20.65 -0.02
N ALA A 13 -21.80 19.38 0.37
CA ALA A 13 -21.79 18.95 1.76
C ALA A 13 -20.39 19.13 2.35
N MET A 14 -20.24 20.14 3.21
CA MET A 14 -18.94 20.55 3.76
C MET A 14 -18.70 20.00 5.17
N GLY A 15 -17.81 19.01 5.29
CA GLY A 15 -17.44 18.45 6.58
C GLY A 15 -18.31 17.27 7.04
N ALA A 16 -17.84 16.59 8.09
CA ALA A 16 -18.50 15.38 8.62
C ALA A 16 -19.95 15.64 9.02
N VAL A 17 -20.23 16.75 9.71
CA VAL A 17 -21.60 17.07 10.17
C VAL A 17 -22.58 17.24 8.99
N ALA A 18 -22.16 17.93 7.92
CA ALA A 18 -23.01 18.12 6.74
C ALA A 18 -23.22 16.82 5.97
N ARG A 19 -22.18 15.97 5.91
CA ARG A 19 -22.27 14.61 5.36
C ARG A 19 -23.23 13.75 6.19
N ASP A 20 -23.07 13.68 7.50
CA ASP A 20 -23.86 12.79 8.37
C ASP A 20 -25.34 13.20 8.41
N ALA A 21 -25.61 14.51 8.31
CA ALA A 21 -26.97 15.01 8.19
C ALA A 21 -27.66 14.62 6.88
N LEU A 22 -26.86 14.33 5.85
CA LEU A 22 -27.35 13.87 4.56
C LEU A 22 -27.40 12.33 4.52
N TRP A 23 -26.40 11.63 5.04
CA TRP A 23 -26.34 10.18 5.06
C TRP A 23 -26.25 9.64 6.49
N SER A 24 -27.36 9.10 6.98
CA SER A 24 -27.49 8.56 8.34
C SER A 24 -26.58 7.35 8.63
N ASP A 25 -26.15 6.63 7.58
CA ASP A 25 -25.37 5.39 7.67
C ASP A 25 -23.94 5.53 7.09
N ALA A 26 -23.43 6.77 6.92
CA ALA A 26 -22.10 6.98 6.36
C ALA A 26 -20.99 6.50 7.32
N GLU A 27 -20.36 5.36 7.00
CA GLU A 27 -19.18 4.87 7.74
C GLU A 27 -17.88 5.62 7.35
N GLY A 28 -16.97 5.77 8.30
CA GLY A 28 -15.65 6.38 8.08
C GLY A 28 -15.60 7.90 8.29
N GLY A 29 -14.39 8.48 8.17
CA GLY A 29 -14.15 9.92 8.36
C GLY A 29 -14.44 10.75 7.10
N ILE A 30 -14.48 12.08 7.24
CA ILE A 30 -14.75 13.00 6.12
C ILE A 30 -13.76 12.83 4.94
N LEU A 31 -12.53 12.40 5.20
CA LEU A 31 -11.55 12.15 4.14
C LEU A 31 -11.87 10.90 3.32
N ALA A 32 -12.51 9.90 3.92
CA ALA A 32 -12.92 8.67 3.21
C ALA A 32 -14.13 8.89 2.29
N SER A 33 -14.89 9.94 2.56
CA SER A 33 -16.11 10.31 1.81
C SER A 33 -15.91 11.56 0.96
N ARG A 34 -14.74 12.18 1.01
CA ARG A 34 -14.40 13.35 0.20
C ARG A 34 -14.36 12.93 -1.26
N GLY A 35 -15.03 13.70 -2.12
CA GLY A 35 -15.12 13.40 -3.55
C GLY A 35 -16.40 12.67 -3.93
N TRP A 36 -17.16 12.14 -2.97
CA TRP A 36 -18.45 11.51 -3.27
C TRP A 36 -19.36 12.47 -4.02
N HIS A 37 -19.85 12.00 -5.16
CA HIS A 37 -20.70 12.76 -6.08
C HIS A 37 -21.97 11.95 -6.37
N LEU A 38 -22.97 12.10 -5.50
CA LEU A 38 -24.13 11.22 -5.44
C LEU A 38 -25.42 12.02 -5.63
N TRP A 39 -26.42 11.38 -6.25
CA TRP A 39 -27.78 11.91 -6.28
C TRP A 39 -28.49 11.55 -4.98
N GLN A 40 -29.11 12.53 -4.35
CA GLN A 40 -29.85 12.32 -3.11
C GLN A 40 -31.24 12.90 -3.21
N VAL A 41 -32.23 12.10 -2.82
CA VAL A 41 -33.63 12.52 -2.70
C VAL A 41 -33.77 13.28 -1.40
N TRP A 42 -34.11 14.57 -1.48
CA TRP A 42 -34.38 15.35 -0.28
C TRP A 42 -35.84 15.22 0.14
N HIS A 43 -36.06 14.85 1.41
CA HIS A 43 -37.40 14.74 1.99
C HIS A 43 -37.92 16.05 2.59
N ALA A 44 -37.10 17.11 2.67
CA ALA A 44 -37.50 18.39 3.26
C ALA A 44 -37.97 19.40 2.20
N GLN A 45 -39.21 19.90 2.39
CA GLN A 45 -39.89 20.99 1.68
C GLN A 45 -40.22 20.83 0.18
N GLN A 46 -39.60 19.88 -0.56
CA GLN A 46 -40.04 19.48 -1.92
C GLN A 46 -39.83 17.97 -2.15
N PRO A 47 -40.76 17.10 -1.71
CA PRO A 47 -40.59 15.65 -1.83
C PRO A 47 -40.43 15.20 -3.29
N GLY A 48 -39.40 14.40 -3.56
CA GLY A 48 -39.18 13.73 -4.85
C GLY A 48 -38.20 14.41 -5.81
N ARG A 49 -37.57 15.54 -5.44
CA ARG A 49 -36.48 16.11 -6.25
C ARG A 49 -35.14 15.52 -5.83
N GLU A 50 -34.53 14.77 -6.73
CA GLU A 50 -33.12 14.41 -6.63
C GLU A 50 -32.26 15.66 -6.83
N ARG A 51 -31.31 15.83 -5.92
CA ARG A 51 -30.27 16.84 -6.02
C ARG A 51 -28.93 16.16 -5.96
N GLU A 52 -28.03 16.63 -6.78
CA GLU A 52 -26.66 16.19 -6.77
C GLU A 52 -25.96 16.77 -5.54
N VAL A 53 -25.29 15.92 -4.79
CA VAL A 53 -24.54 16.28 -3.59
C VAL A 53 -23.09 15.89 -3.77
N TYR A 54 -22.20 16.85 -3.54
CA TYR A 54 -20.76 16.68 -3.53
C TYR A 54 -20.20 16.83 -2.11
N VAL A 55 -19.51 15.81 -1.61
CA VAL A 55 -18.89 15.84 -0.29
C VAL A 55 -17.48 16.40 -0.37
N CYS A 56 -17.22 17.43 0.44
CA CYS A 56 -15.90 18.06 0.55
C CYS A 56 -15.52 18.28 2.01
N ALA A 57 -14.22 18.49 2.27
CA ALA A 57 -13.78 18.81 3.61
C ALA A 57 -14.33 20.18 4.04
N HIS A 58 -14.56 20.36 5.34
CA HIS A 58 -15.04 21.64 5.86
C HIS A 58 -14.03 22.76 5.52
N PRO A 59 -14.44 23.99 5.13
CA PRO A 59 -13.53 25.09 4.80
C PRO A 59 -12.42 25.33 5.82
N ALA A 60 -12.74 25.16 7.11
CA ALA A 60 -11.78 25.24 8.21
C ALA A 60 -10.59 24.28 8.07
N TYR A 61 -10.77 23.10 7.49
CA TYR A 61 -9.70 22.12 7.23
C TYR A 61 -8.58 22.69 6.35
N TYR A 62 -8.94 23.53 5.38
CA TYR A 62 -7.97 24.19 4.51
C TYR A 62 -7.41 25.48 5.14
N LEU A 63 -8.26 26.23 5.85
CA LEU A 63 -7.87 27.50 6.49
C LEU A 63 -6.91 27.31 7.67
N TYR A 64 -7.09 26.26 8.48
CA TYR A 64 -6.20 25.97 9.61
C TYR A 64 -4.84 25.41 9.19
N ASN A 65 -4.75 24.83 8.00
CA ASN A 65 -3.50 24.30 7.47
C ASN A 65 -3.37 24.65 5.98
N PRO A 66 -2.73 25.79 5.65
CA PRO A 66 -2.54 26.24 4.27
C PRO A 66 -1.88 25.20 3.34
N LYS A 67 -1.18 24.19 3.88
CA LYS A 67 -0.64 23.06 3.11
C LYS A 67 -1.72 22.23 2.39
N ASN A 68 -2.97 22.32 2.85
CA ASN A 68 -4.11 21.61 2.26
C ASN A 68 -4.75 22.39 1.09
N ALA A 69 -4.26 23.58 0.74
CA ALA A 69 -4.80 24.38 -0.36
C ALA A 69 -4.84 23.66 -1.73
N PRO A 70 -3.86 22.81 -2.11
CA PRO A 70 -3.97 22.02 -3.34
C PRO A 70 -5.18 21.07 -3.34
N MET A 71 -5.55 20.53 -2.17
CA MET A 71 -6.71 19.65 -2.03
C MET A 71 -8.03 20.40 -2.26
N LEU A 72 -8.11 21.64 -1.75
CA LEU A 72 -9.21 22.55 -2.04
C LEU A 72 -9.33 22.84 -3.55
N LEU A 73 -8.20 23.09 -4.21
CA LEU A 73 -8.21 23.36 -5.66
C LEU A 73 -8.71 22.14 -6.44
N LYS A 74 -8.31 20.92 -6.06
CA LYS A 74 -8.82 19.68 -6.65
C LYS A 74 -10.33 19.52 -6.44
N ASP A 75 -10.84 19.77 -5.24
CA ASP A 75 -12.29 19.68 -4.96
C ASP A 75 -13.09 20.70 -5.78
N LEU A 76 -12.55 21.91 -5.96
CA LEU A 76 -13.14 22.94 -6.82
C LEU A 76 -13.07 22.57 -8.30
N GLN A 77 -11.99 21.93 -8.74
CA GLN A 77 -11.85 21.44 -10.12
C GLN A 77 -12.84 20.30 -10.41
N ARG A 78 -12.99 19.35 -9.48
CA ARG A 78 -14.00 18.27 -9.56
C ARG A 78 -15.42 18.83 -9.66
N LEU A 79 -15.78 19.74 -8.76
CA LEU A 79 -17.08 20.44 -8.84
C LEU A 79 -17.31 21.15 -10.17
N LYS A 80 -16.27 21.78 -10.73
CA LYS A 80 -16.38 22.48 -12.01
C LYS A 80 -16.55 21.49 -13.18
N ARG A 81 -15.94 20.31 -13.08
CA ARG A 81 -16.01 19.24 -14.09
C ARG A 81 -17.35 18.48 -14.04
N GLY A 82 -18.00 18.42 -12.88
CA GLY A 82 -19.24 17.65 -12.67
C GLY A 82 -18.98 16.15 -12.47
N LYS A 83 -20.04 15.34 -12.35
CA LYS A 83 -19.92 13.88 -12.14
C LYS A 83 -19.21 13.23 -13.34
N LEU A 84 -18.04 12.66 -13.13
CA LEU A 84 -17.50 11.70 -14.09
C LEU A 84 -18.27 10.38 -13.95
N VAL A 85 -18.58 9.75 -15.08
CA VAL A 85 -19.02 8.36 -15.06
C VAL A 85 -17.80 7.55 -14.66
N ALA A 86 -17.90 6.80 -13.56
CA ALA A 86 -16.84 5.91 -13.13
C ALA A 86 -16.42 5.05 -14.34
N PRO A 87 -15.12 4.94 -14.62
CA PRO A 87 -14.65 4.18 -15.76
C PRO A 87 -15.15 2.74 -15.63
N THR A 88 -15.86 2.28 -16.66
CA THR A 88 -16.17 0.87 -16.84
C THR A 88 -15.11 0.25 -17.73
N VAL A 89 -14.51 -0.83 -17.27
CA VAL A 89 -13.48 -1.56 -18.00
C VAL A 89 -14.00 -2.96 -18.29
N GLU A 90 -13.93 -3.37 -19.56
CA GLU A 90 -14.28 -4.72 -20.00
C GLU A 90 -13.04 -5.63 -19.95
N PRO A 91 -13.02 -6.68 -19.11
CA PRO A 91 -11.95 -7.67 -19.11
C PRO A 91 -12.11 -8.64 -20.29
N VAL A 92 -11.09 -8.72 -21.15
CA VAL A 92 -11.00 -9.69 -22.25
C VAL A 92 -10.02 -10.78 -21.86
N VAL A 93 -10.50 -12.00 -21.61
CA VAL A 93 -9.64 -13.09 -21.12
C VAL A 93 -8.93 -13.79 -22.29
N LEU A 94 -7.60 -13.78 -22.27
CA LEU A 94 -6.72 -14.50 -23.20
C LEU A 94 -6.35 -15.87 -22.59
N ASP A 95 -7.32 -16.78 -22.49
CA ASP A 95 -7.17 -18.08 -21.78
C ASP A 95 -6.55 -19.21 -22.62
N THR A 96 -6.28 -18.96 -23.90
CA THR A 96 -5.59 -19.89 -24.80
C THR A 96 -4.32 -19.27 -25.38
N LYS A 97 -3.41 -20.14 -25.84
CA LYS A 97 -2.18 -19.71 -26.50
C LYS A 97 -2.51 -18.97 -27.80
N GLU A 98 -3.51 -19.45 -28.54
CA GLU A 98 -3.94 -18.87 -29.81
C GLU A 98 -4.49 -17.45 -29.64
N LEU A 99 -5.22 -17.18 -28.55
CA LEU A 99 -5.70 -15.84 -28.23
C LEU A 99 -4.54 -14.90 -27.85
N LEU A 100 -3.58 -15.39 -27.06
CA LEU A 100 -2.38 -14.60 -26.70
C LEU A 100 -1.51 -14.30 -27.93
N GLU A 101 -1.30 -15.28 -28.80
CA GLU A 101 -0.59 -15.09 -30.08
C GLU A 101 -1.31 -14.10 -30.98
N ALA A 102 -2.64 -14.17 -31.09
CA ALA A 102 -3.43 -13.22 -31.86
C ALA A 102 -3.33 -11.79 -31.29
N PHE A 103 -3.35 -11.65 -29.96
CA PHE A 103 -3.14 -10.38 -29.29
C PHE A 103 -1.75 -9.80 -29.60
N ILE A 104 -0.68 -10.61 -29.47
CA ILE A 104 0.69 -10.20 -29.79
C ILE A 104 0.84 -9.82 -31.28
N ALA A 105 0.23 -10.58 -32.18
CA ALA A 105 0.20 -10.25 -33.61
C ALA A 105 -0.49 -8.91 -33.87
N ALA A 106 -1.58 -8.61 -33.14
CA ALA A 106 -2.24 -7.31 -33.22
C ALA A 106 -1.32 -6.18 -32.75
N LEU A 107 -0.55 -6.38 -31.66
CA LEU A 107 0.47 -5.41 -31.20
C LEU A 107 1.52 -5.11 -32.27
N HIS A 108 1.99 -6.13 -32.98
CA HIS A 108 2.93 -5.96 -34.10
C HIS A 108 2.33 -5.20 -35.28
N SER A 109 1.03 -5.39 -35.54
CA SER A 109 0.35 -4.80 -36.69
C SER A 109 0.07 -3.30 -36.55
N LEU A 110 0.07 -2.77 -35.33
CA LEU A 110 -0.14 -1.35 -35.08
C LEU A 110 1.04 -0.51 -35.63
N PRO A 111 0.79 0.54 -36.44
CA PRO A 111 1.83 1.46 -36.92
C PRO A 111 2.62 2.07 -35.76
N LEU A 112 3.91 2.35 -35.96
CA LEU A 112 4.79 2.87 -34.89
C LEU A 112 4.28 4.19 -34.29
N GLU A 113 3.69 5.05 -35.11
CA GLU A 113 3.10 6.34 -34.73
C GLU A 113 1.85 6.21 -33.84
N ASP A 114 1.17 5.07 -33.89
CA ASP A 114 -0.02 4.78 -33.08
C ASP A 114 0.34 4.02 -31.79
N ARG A 115 1.62 3.66 -31.60
CA ARG A 115 2.09 3.00 -30.38
C ARG A 115 2.34 4.03 -29.29
N GLY A 116 1.82 3.73 -28.11
CA GLY A 116 1.91 4.61 -26.94
C GLY A 116 2.18 3.82 -25.66
N PHE A 117 1.56 4.27 -24.57
CA PHE A 117 1.63 3.53 -23.32
C PHE A 117 0.88 2.21 -23.39
N VAL A 118 1.49 1.18 -22.79
CA VAL A 118 0.87 -0.12 -22.51
C VAL A 118 1.02 -0.38 -21.03
N ALA A 119 -0.09 -0.38 -20.31
CA ALA A 119 -0.11 -0.67 -18.89
C ALA A 119 -0.13 -2.17 -18.65
N PHE A 120 0.55 -2.61 -17.59
CA PHE A 120 0.46 -3.98 -17.10
C PHE A 120 0.39 -3.99 -15.57
N ASP A 121 -0.25 -5.02 -15.02
CA ASP A 121 -0.39 -5.26 -13.59
C ASP A 121 -0.54 -6.77 -13.30
N LEU A 122 -0.11 -7.21 -12.11
CA LEU A 122 -0.28 -8.57 -11.64
C LEU A 122 -1.14 -8.65 -10.38
N GLU A 123 -2.01 -9.66 -10.37
CA GLU A 123 -2.57 -10.16 -9.12
C GLU A 123 -1.77 -11.35 -8.63
N THR A 124 -1.47 -11.39 -7.34
CA THR A 124 -0.70 -12.46 -6.70
C THR A 124 -1.40 -12.93 -5.43
N ASP A 125 -1.12 -14.15 -4.97
CA ASP A 125 -1.81 -14.68 -3.78
C ASP A 125 -1.47 -13.89 -2.49
N GLN A 126 -0.21 -13.45 -2.37
CA GLN A 126 0.35 -12.52 -1.39
C GLN A 126 1.57 -11.81 -2.03
N VAL A 127 2.42 -11.18 -1.21
CA VAL A 127 3.45 -10.22 -1.65
C VAL A 127 4.87 -10.80 -1.83
N ASP A 128 5.13 -12.05 -1.45
CA ASP A 128 6.46 -12.67 -1.54
C ASP A 128 6.63 -13.42 -2.86
N TYR A 129 7.32 -12.78 -3.83
CA TYR A 129 7.54 -13.34 -5.17
C TYR A 129 8.25 -14.70 -5.21
N MET A 130 8.95 -15.09 -4.13
CA MET A 130 9.62 -16.40 -4.05
C MET A 130 8.67 -17.53 -3.68
N ARG A 131 7.51 -17.21 -3.09
CA ARG A 131 6.59 -18.21 -2.51
C ARG A 131 5.18 -18.12 -3.07
N ASP A 132 4.73 -16.92 -3.33
CA ASP A 132 3.38 -16.63 -3.79
C ASP A 132 3.33 -16.72 -5.30
N ARG A 133 2.21 -17.22 -5.82
CA ARG A 133 2.00 -17.34 -7.27
C ARG A 133 1.33 -16.10 -7.83
N ILE A 134 1.54 -15.90 -9.12
CA ILE A 134 0.73 -15.01 -9.95
C ILE A 134 -0.62 -15.68 -10.19
N LEU A 135 -1.69 -14.92 -10.06
CA LEU A 135 -3.07 -15.34 -10.26
C LEU A 135 -3.58 -14.90 -11.64
N CYS A 136 -3.17 -13.72 -12.09
CA CYS A 136 -3.34 -13.26 -13.46
C CYS A 136 -2.42 -12.08 -13.73
N MET A 137 -2.18 -11.82 -15.01
CA MET A 137 -1.58 -10.60 -15.51
C MET A 137 -2.63 -9.86 -16.34
N SER A 138 -2.72 -8.55 -16.19
CA SER A 138 -3.60 -7.70 -16.98
C SER A 138 -2.78 -6.74 -17.82
N ILE A 139 -3.32 -6.38 -19.00
CA ILE A 139 -2.68 -5.48 -19.96
C ILE A 139 -3.72 -4.54 -20.53
N SER A 140 -3.46 -3.23 -20.53
CA SER A 140 -4.35 -2.24 -21.13
C SER A 140 -3.57 -1.28 -22.04
N MET A 141 -4.12 -1.05 -23.23
CA MET A 141 -3.57 -0.11 -24.23
C MET A 141 -4.55 1.00 -24.57
N PHE A 142 -5.84 0.72 -24.40
CA PHE A 142 -6.94 1.58 -24.78
C PHE A 142 -7.86 1.75 -23.59
N SER A 143 -8.45 2.94 -23.50
CA SER A 143 -9.37 3.23 -22.44
C SER A 143 -10.60 2.32 -22.51
N GLY A 144 -11.02 1.80 -21.36
CA GLY A 144 -12.21 0.96 -21.21
C GLY A 144 -12.02 -0.53 -21.51
N VAL A 145 -10.81 -0.98 -21.88
CA VAL A 145 -10.54 -2.41 -22.13
C VAL A 145 -9.22 -2.84 -21.48
N ALA A 146 -9.22 -4.02 -20.87
CA ALA A 146 -8.00 -4.69 -20.42
C ALA A 146 -8.02 -6.17 -20.79
N CYS A 147 -6.91 -6.68 -21.32
CA CYS A 147 -6.70 -8.08 -21.63
C CYS A 147 -6.14 -8.81 -20.41
N ILE A 148 -6.73 -9.94 -20.03
CA ILE A 148 -6.32 -10.74 -18.88
C ILE A 148 -5.64 -12.03 -19.35
N ILE A 149 -4.41 -12.26 -18.91
CA ILE A 149 -3.68 -13.52 -19.06
C ILE A 149 -3.82 -14.30 -17.74
N PRO A 150 -4.62 -15.38 -17.70
CA PRO A 150 -4.89 -16.12 -16.48
C PRO A 150 -3.73 -17.01 -16.06
N ASP A 151 -3.63 -17.34 -14.77
CA ASP A 151 -2.64 -18.31 -14.25
C ASP A 151 -2.70 -19.69 -14.93
N SER A 152 -3.86 -20.07 -15.46
CA SER A 152 -4.03 -21.29 -16.26
C SER A 152 -3.17 -21.32 -17.53
N LEU A 153 -2.78 -20.15 -18.04
CA LEU A 153 -1.86 -20.01 -19.17
C LEU A 153 -0.42 -19.73 -18.70
N LEU A 154 -0.23 -19.08 -17.55
CA LEU A 154 1.10 -18.76 -17.01
C LEU A 154 1.88 -20.00 -16.53
N TYR A 155 1.18 -21.05 -16.09
CA TYR A 155 1.80 -22.26 -15.55
C TYR A 155 1.41 -23.52 -16.34
N GLN A 156 2.34 -24.46 -16.51
CA GLN A 156 2.12 -25.73 -17.24
C GLN A 156 0.97 -26.55 -16.64
N ASN A 157 0.91 -26.60 -15.32
CA ASN A 157 -0.12 -27.32 -14.57
C ASN A 157 -1.34 -26.44 -14.27
N GLY A 158 -1.38 -25.19 -14.72
CA GLY A 158 -2.38 -24.20 -14.34
C GLY A 158 -3.81 -24.55 -14.78
N LYS A 159 -3.97 -25.29 -15.89
CA LYS A 159 -5.30 -25.70 -16.40
C LYS A 159 -6.08 -26.60 -15.43
N GLU A 160 -5.41 -27.39 -14.59
CA GLU A 160 -6.05 -28.21 -13.56
C GLU A 160 -6.69 -27.35 -12.44
N TRP A 161 -6.27 -26.10 -12.32
CA TRP A 161 -6.61 -25.16 -11.26
C TRP A 161 -7.35 -23.92 -11.82
N CYS A 162 -7.77 -23.95 -13.10
CA CYS A 162 -8.56 -22.89 -13.73
C CYS A 162 -9.99 -22.92 -13.19
N THR A 163 -10.40 -21.83 -12.55
CA THR A 163 -11.67 -21.78 -11.80
C THR A 163 -12.72 -20.89 -12.43
N LEU A 164 -12.49 -20.46 -13.66
CA LEU A 164 -13.44 -19.70 -14.46
C LEU A 164 -14.75 -20.49 -14.61
N GLY A 165 -15.88 -19.84 -14.34
CA GLY A 165 -17.23 -20.41 -14.45
C GLY A 165 -17.57 -21.46 -13.38
N TRP A 166 -16.81 -21.57 -12.29
CA TRP A 166 -17.11 -22.52 -11.22
C TRP A 166 -18.25 -22.05 -10.32
N SER A 167 -19.04 -22.99 -9.81
CA SER A 167 -19.99 -22.71 -8.74
C SER A 167 -19.27 -22.45 -7.41
N LYS A 168 -19.93 -21.73 -6.51
CA LYS A 168 -19.42 -21.48 -5.15
C LYS A 168 -19.04 -22.78 -4.41
N ASP A 169 -19.86 -23.82 -4.49
CA ASP A 169 -19.58 -25.10 -3.81
C ASP A 169 -18.33 -25.81 -4.36
N LYS A 170 -18.14 -25.74 -5.68
CA LYS A 170 -16.94 -26.31 -6.35
C LYS A 170 -15.67 -25.54 -5.94
N TRP A 171 -15.79 -24.22 -5.83
CA TRP A 171 -14.72 -23.34 -5.35
C TRP A 171 -14.34 -23.64 -3.90
N GLU A 172 -15.31 -23.75 -2.99
CA GLU A 172 -15.06 -24.05 -1.58
C GLU A 172 -14.39 -25.42 -1.38
N ALA A 173 -14.82 -26.44 -2.13
CA ALA A 173 -14.20 -27.77 -2.10
C ALA A 173 -12.74 -27.75 -2.55
N PHE A 174 -12.42 -26.98 -3.59
CA PHE A 174 -11.06 -26.84 -4.11
C PHE A 174 -10.12 -26.09 -3.15
N MET A 175 -10.61 -25.07 -2.45
CA MET A 175 -9.82 -24.35 -1.43
C MET A 175 -9.39 -25.24 -0.25
N SER A 176 -9.98 -26.44 -0.10
CA SER A 176 -9.57 -27.43 0.90
C SER A 176 -8.42 -28.35 0.43
N ASP A 177 -8.01 -28.27 -0.85
CA ASP A 177 -6.92 -29.09 -1.41
C ASP A 177 -5.54 -28.52 -1.05
N LEU A 178 -4.77 -29.27 -0.26
CA LEU A 178 -3.41 -28.89 0.17
C LEU A 178 -2.43 -28.67 -0.99
N ARG A 179 -2.66 -29.27 -2.16
CA ARG A 179 -1.82 -29.07 -3.35
C ARG A 179 -1.98 -27.64 -3.90
N TYR A 180 -3.18 -27.06 -3.80
CA TYR A 180 -3.42 -25.66 -4.15
C TYR A 180 -2.78 -24.70 -3.15
N VAL A 181 -2.88 -25.03 -1.87
CA VAL A 181 -2.43 -24.16 -0.76
C VAL A 181 -0.91 -24.03 -0.71
N THR A 182 -0.20 -25.09 -1.09
CA THR A 182 1.27 -25.12 -1.00
C THR A 182 1.97 -24.48 -2.19
N GLY A 183 1.40 -24.51 -3.40
CA GLY A 183 1.95 -23.80 -4.57
C GLY A 183 3.32 -24.28 -5.08
N ILE A 184 3.95 -25.25 -4.41
CA ILE A 184 5.31 -25.81 -4.66
C ILE A 184 5.42 -26.46 -6.06
N TYR A 185 4.31 -26.60 -6.79
CA TYR A 185 4.21 -27.38 -8.04
C TYR A 185 3.85 -26.56 -9.30
N LEU A 186 3.74 -25.23 -9.22
CA LEU A 186 3.45 -24.40 -10.39
C LEU A 186 4.74 -24.08 -11.15
N GLN A 187 5.00 -24.84 -12.22
CA GLN A 187 6.11 -24.60 -13.13
C GLN A 187 5.70 -23.60 -14.23
N PRO A 188 6.52 -22.58 -14.54
CA PRO A 188 6.23 -21.66 -15.63
C PRO A 188 5.98 -22.38 -16.95
N SER A 189 4.95 -21.94 -17.67
CA SER A 189 4.73 -22.36 -19.06
C SER A 189 5.78 -21.69 -19.94
N TRP A 190 6.78 -22.45 -20.40
CA TRP A 190 7.86 -21.90 -21.23
C TRP A 190 7.37 -21.30 -22.54
N ASP A 191 6.31 -21.86 -23.12
CA ASP A 191 5.64 -21.32 -24.30
C ASP A 191 5.03 -19.93 -24.00
N THR A 192 4.31 -19.80 -22.90
CA THR A 192 3.72 -18.51 -22.49
C THR A 192 4.80 -17.50 -22.13
N VAL A 193 5.85 -17.93 -21.43
CA VAL A 193 7.00 -17.08 -21.11
C VAL A 193 7.69 -16.58 -22.38
N ALA A 194 7.83 -17.41 -23.41
CA ALA A 194 8.37 -16.98 -24.70
C ALA A 194 7.49 -15.90 -25.37
N LEU A 195 6.17 -16.07 -25.33
CA LEU A 195 5.22 -15.09 -25.85
C LEU A 195 5.27 -13.76 -25.06
N LEU A 196 5.34 -13.82 -23.73
CA LEU A 196 5.50 -12.62 -22.90
C LEU A 196 6.82 -11.90 -23.21
N ARG A 197 7.92 -12.64 -23.38
CA ARG A 197 9.21 -12.07 -23.78
C ARG A 197 9.12 -11.38 -25.14
N GLU A 198 8.44 -12.00 -26.11
CA GLU A 198 8.20 -11.38 -27.41
C GLU A 198 7.40 -10.09 -27.27
N MET A 199 6.29 -10.12 -26.52
CA MET A 199 5.42 -8.98 -26.28
C MET A 199 6.18 -7.79 -25.70
N PHE A 200 6.97 -7.99 -24.64
CA PHE A 200 7.80 -6.93 -24.05
C PHE A 200 8.89 -6.43 -25.00
N ALA A 201 9.32 -7.22 -25.99
CA ALA A 201 10.36 -6.81 -26.94
C ALA A 201 9.83 -5.99 -28.13
N ILE A 202 8.51 -5.82 -28.27
CA ILE A 202 7.92 -5.12 -29.41
C ILE A 202 8.31 -3.62 -29.35
N PRO A 203 8.98 -3.07 -30.38
CA PRO A 203 9.47 -1.69 -30.33
C PRO A 203 8.34 -0.66 -30.40
N GLY A 204 8.59 0.54 -29.88
CA GLY A 204 7.68 1.69 -30.00
C GLY A 204 6.58 1.75 -28.95
N TYR A 205 6.37 0.68 -28.16
CA TYR A 205 5.55 0.75 -26.96
C TYR A 205 6.36 1.25 -25.77
N ARG A 206 5.68 1.94 -24.85
CA ARG A 206 6.23 2.35 -23.56
C ARG A 206 5.47 1.62 -22.46
N TRP A 207 6.14 0.74 -21.73
CA TRP A 207 5.52 -0.07 -20.70
C TRP A 207 5.32 0.73 -19.42
N VAL A 208 4.11 0.69 -18.87
CA VAL A 208 3.74 1.45 -17.67
C VAL A 208 3.15 0.55 -16.61
N ALA A 209 3.41 0.88 -15.35
CA ALA A 209 2.78 0.18 -14.23
C ALA A 209 2.62 1.12 -13.02
N HIS A 210 1.95 0.62 -11.99
CA HIS A 210 1.87 1.27 -10.71
C HIS A 210 2.63 0.44 -9.68
N ASN A 211 3.81 0.88 -9.24
CA ASN A 211 4.75 0.08 -8.44
C ASN A 211 5.40 -1.08 -9.23
N SER A 212 5.88 -0.82 -10.45
CA SER A 212 6.30 -1.84 -11.43
C SER A 212 7.35 -2.82 -10.91
N LYS A 213 8.20 -2.41 -9.96
CA LYS A 213 9.19 -3.29 -9.34
C LYS A 213 8.54 -4.50 -8.65
N PHE A 214 7.31 -4.36 -8.13
CA PHE A 214 6.56 -5.48 -7.59
C PHE A 214 6.30 -6.53 -8.67
N ASP A 215 5.62 -6.14 -9.75
CA ASP A 215 5.26 -7.01 -10.87
C ASP A 215 6.48 -7.62 -11.55
N MET A 216 7.48 -6.80 -11.81
CA MET A 216 8.72 -7.21 -12.47
C MET A 216 9.49 -8.26 -11.66
N ARG A 217 9.40 -8.28 -10.32
CA ARG A 217 10.02 -9.36 -9.51
C ARG A 217 9.36 -10.70 -9.74
N PHE A 218 8.03 -10.73 -9.86
CA PHE A 218 7.30 -11.96 -10.18
C PHE A 218 7.59 -12.39 -11.62
N LEU A 219 7.48 -11.48 -12.60
CA LEU A 219 7.74 -11.80 -14.01
C LEU A 219 9.18 -12.26 -14.26
N LYS A 220 10.18 -11.53 -13.75
CA LYS A 220 11.60 -11.87 -13.94
C LYS A 220 12.03 -13.02 -13.03
N GLY A 221 11.79 -12.89 -11.72
CA GLY A 221 12.30 -13.82 -10.71
C GLY A 221 11.56 -15.15 -10.62
N GLN A 222 10.25 -15.17 -10.86
CA GLN A 222 9.45 -16.41 -10.76
C GLN A 222 9.15 -17.02 -12.13
N LEU A 223 8.71 -16.23 -13.13
CA LEU A 223 8.39 -16.76 -14.46
C LEU A 223 9.58 -16.80 -15.43
N GLY A 224 10.65 -16.04 -15.18
CA GLY A 224 11.81 -15.97 -16.07
C GLY A 224 11.60 -15.06 -17.29
N VAL A 225 10.72 -14.07 -17.24
CA VAL A 225 10.55 -13.06 -18.30
C VAL A 225 11.68 -12.01 -18.19
N GLU A 226 12.87 -12.35 -18.67
CA GLU A 226 14.10 -11.57 -18.42
C GLU A 226 14.10 -10.13 -18.96
N ASN A 227 13.37 -9.88 -20.07
CA ASN A 227 13.31 -8.57 -20.72
C ASN A 227 12.10 -7.71 -20.29
N VAL A 228 11.37 -8.13 -19.25
CA VAL A 228 10.35 -7.28 -18.64
C VAL A 228 10.97 -5.95 -18.21
N HIS A 229 10.30 -4.85 -18.53
CA HIS A 229 10.74 -3.51 -18.17
C HIS A 229 9.56 -2.57 -17.97
N CYS A 230 9.84 -1.41 -17.39
CA CYS A 230 8.87 -0.34 -17.18
C CYS A 230 9.55 0.99 -17.55
N ASP A 231 8.96 1.69 -18.51
CA ASP A 231 9.43 2.98 -19.01
C ASP A 231 8.79 4.15 -18.25
N PHE A 232 7.66 3.92 -17.57
CA PHE A 232 6.95 4.93 -16.77
C PHE A 232 6.23 4.29 -15.59
N ASP A 233 6.72 4.54 -14.37
CA ASP A 233 6.07 4.11 -13.13
C ASP A 233 5.26 5.28 -12.55
N THR A 234 3.94 5.07 -12.38
CA THR A 234 3.03 6.12 -11.92
C THR A 234 3.23 6.53 -10.46
N ILE A 235 3.76 5.66 -9.59
CA ILE A 235 4.19 6.05 -8.23
C ILE A 235 5.37 6.99 -8.31
N VAL A 236 6.37 6.66 -9.12
CA VAL A 236 7.59 7.47 -9.29
C VAL A 236 7.24 8.82 -9.92
N ALA A 237 6.35 8.83 -10.91
CA ALA A 237 5.87 10.04 -11.55
C ALA A 237 5.12 10.96 -10.57
N HIS A 238 4.15 10.41 -9.83
CA HIS A 238 3.39 11.21 -8.86
C HIS A 238 4.27 11.69 -7.69
N TYR A 239 5.21 10.87 -7.21
CA TYR A 239 6.19 11.28 -6.20
C TYR A 239 7.07 12.45 -6.69
N THR A 240 7.47 12.43 -7.96
CA THR A 240 8.29 13.50 -8.55
C THR A 240 7.55 14.84 -8.61
N LEU A 241 6.23 14.83 -8.78
CA LEU A 241 5.42 16.05 -8.78
C LEU A 241 5.29 16.70 -7.39
N ASP A 242 5.21 15.90 -6.31
CA ASP A 242 5.17 16.41 -4.94
C ASP A 242 5.58 15.31 -3.92
N GLU A 243 6.80 15.41 -3.41
CA GLU A 243 7.36 14.46 -2.44
C GLU A 243 6.78 14.61 -1.02
N ARG A 244 6.02 15.69 -0.76
CA ARG A 244 5.51 16.02 0.58
C ARG A 244 4.14 15.39 0.84
N LYS A 245 3.37 15.12 -0.22
CA LYS A 245 2.04 14.50 -0.10
C LYS A 245 2.21 13.04 0.30
N GLY A 246 1.55 12.65 1.38
CA GLY A 246 1.51 11.25 1.80
C GLY A 246 0.53 10.44 0.95
N GLY A 247 0.93 9.23 0.57
CA GLY A 247 0.13 8.26 -0.16
C GLY A 247 0.25 8.40 -1.68
N HIS A 248 0.83 7.39 -2.32
CA HIS A 248 0.94 7.28 -3.79
C HIS A 248 0.22 6.04 -4.32
N ALA A 249 -0.72 5.49 -3.55
CA ALA A 249 -1.46 4.30 -3.95
C ALA A 249 -2.42 4.61 -5.10
N LEU A 250 -2.65 3.63 -5.97
CA LEU A 250 -3.45 3.78 -7.18
C LEU A 250 -4.86 4.25 -6.87
N LYS A 251 -5.58 3.57 -5.96
CA LYS A 251 -7.00 3.82 -5.68
C LYS A 251 -7.30 5.28 -5.29
N PRO A 252 -6.63 5.88 -4.28
CA PRO A 252 -6.84 7.29 -3.98
C PRO A 252 -6.48 8.23 -5.13
N LEU A 253 -5.47 7.89 -5.94
CA LEU A 253 -5.08 8.70 -7.09
C LEU A 253 -6.11 8.59 -8.22
N ALA A 254 -6.49 7.38 -8.59
CA ALA A 254 -7.48 7.12 -9.61
C ALA A 254 -8.83 7.74 -9.26
N ASP A 255 -9.24 7.70 -7.99
CA ASP A 255 -10.39 8.44 -7.54
C ASP A 255 -10.15 9.94 -7.73
N ASP A 256 -9.05 10.50 -7.17
CA ASP A 256 -8.71 11.93 -7.27
C ASP A 256 -8.72 12.46 -8.72
N TYR A 257 -8.29 11.67 -9.70
CA TYR A 257 -8.18 12.06 -11.10
C TYR A 257 -9.42 11.73 -11.95
N PHE A 258 -10.11 10.64 -11.67
CA PHE A 258 -11.12 10.04 -12.55
C PHE A 258 -12.45 9.69 -11.87
N ASP A 259 -12.59 9.96 -10.57
CA ASP A 259 -13.74 9.60 -9.73
C ASP A 259 -14.10 8.11 -9.85
N SER A 260 -13.08 7.25 -9.79
CA SER A 260 -13.21 5.80 -9.96
C SER A 260 -14.08 5.11 -8.91
N GLY A 261 -14.29 5.73 -7.75
CA GLY A 261 -15.02 5.12 -6.65
C GLY A 261 -14.33 3.89 -6.06
N ASP A 262 -15.07 3.12 -5.27
CA ASP A 262 -14.59 1.90 -4.60
C ASP A 262 -14.85 0.66 -5.45
N TYR A 263 -14.00 0.45 -6.47
CA TYR A 263 -14.07 -0.71 -7.35
C TYR A 263 -13.46 -1.99 -6.72
N GLU A 264 -12.93 -1.92 -5.49
CA GLU A 264 -12.40 -3.08 -4.76
C GLU A 264 -13.40 -3.67 -3.76
N ALA A 265 -14.52 -2.98 -3.50
CA ALA A 265 -15.53 -3.37 -2.51
C ALA A 265 -15.94 -4.85 -2.61
N GLU A 266 -16.07 -5.38 -3.83
CA GLU A 266 -16.48 -6.76 -4.04
C GLU A 266 -15.42 -7.78 -3.59
N LEU A 267 -14.11 -7.45 -3.68
CA LEU A 267 -13.03 -8.34 -3.23
C LEU A 267 -13.16 -8.66 -1.74
N PHE A 268 -13.55 -7.66 -0.93
CA PHE A 268 -13.65 -7.82 0.52
C PHE A 268 -14.75 -8.78 0.97
N ASN A 269 -15.68 -9.14 0.08
CA ASN A 269 -16.65 -10.21 0.36
C ASN A 269 -15.98 -11.60 0.45
N TYR A 270 -14.78 -11.76 -0.12
CA TYR A 270 -14.06 -13.02 -0.21
C TYR A 270 -12.80 -13.07 0.67
N ILE A 271 -12.27 -11.91 1.06
CA ILE A 271 -11.08 -11.80 1.91
C ILE A 271 -11.49 -11.78 3.39
N THR A 272 -11.11 -12.81 4.16
CA THR A 272 -11.35 -12.79 5.62
C THR A 272 -10.18 -12.12 6.36
N LYS A 273 -10.45 -11.51 7.53
CA LYS A 273 -9.40 -10.96 8.42
C LYS A 273 -8.32 -11.99 8.83
N LYS A 274 -8.57 -13.30 8.66
CA LYS A 274 -7.65 -14.39 9.03
C LYS A 274 -6.88 -14.96 7.84
N SER A 275 -7.43 -14.91 6.62
CA SER A 275 -6.77 -15.38 5.40
C SER A 275 -6.91 -14.30 4.32
N GLY A 276 -5.95 -13.38 4.30
CA GLY A 276 -5.87 -12.27 3.34
C GLY A 276 -5.55 -12.69 1.90
N ARG A 277 -5.85 -13.93 1.50
CA ARG A 277 -5.37 -14.59 0.27
C ARG A 277 -6.26 -14.30 -0.92
N TYR A 278 -5.66 -13.77 -1.99
CA TYR A 278 -6.36 -13.42 -3.22
C TYR A 278 -6.75 -14.66 -4.03
N SER A 279 -6.06 -15.79 -3.80
CA SER A 279 -6.48 -17.08 -4.36
C SER A 279 -7.86 -17.55 -3.92
N GLY A 280 -8.44 -16.99 -2.85
CA GLY A 280 -9.80 -17.27 -2.40
C GLY A 280 -10.89 -16.45 -3.10
N ILE A 281 -10.52 -15.53 -3.99
CA ILE A 281 -11.43 -14.65 -4.73
C ILE A 281 -11.82 -15.32 -6.07
N PRO A 282 -13.12 -15.36 -6.43
CA PRO A 282 -13.56 -15.81 -7.76
C PRO A 282 -12.85 -15.05 -8.89
N ARG A 283 -12.51 -15.75 -9.98
CA ARG A 283 -11.67 -15.17 -11.04
C ARG A 283 -12.36 -14.05 -11.78
N GLU A 284 -13.66 -14.13 -11.96
CA GLU A 284 -14.46 -13.09 -12.59
C GLU A 284 -14.34 -11.76 -11.82
N VAL A 285 -14.39 -11.83 -10.48
CA VAL A 285 -14.23 -10.67 -9.60
C VAL A 285 -12.78 -10.17 -9.62
N LEU A 286 -11.82 -11.07 -9.51
CA LEU A 286 -10.39 -10.74 -9.52
C LEU A 286 -9.96 -10.12 -10.86
N TYR A 287 -10.45 -10.64 -11.98
CA TYR A 287 -10.14 -10.16 -13.33
C TYR A 287 -10.77 -8.80 -13.59
N GLN A 288 -12.01 -8.57 -13.14
CA GLN A 288 -12.61 -7.24 -13.20
C GLN A 288 -11.82 -6.22 -12.39
N TYR A 289 -11.35 -6.61 -11.19
CA TYR A 289 -10.51 -5.75 -10.36
C TYR A 289 -9.17 -5.43 -11.01
N ASN A 290 -8.44 -6.44 -11.50
CA ASN A 290 -7.14 -6.23 -12.16
C ASN A 290 -7.28 -5.41 -13.46
N ALA A 291 -8.35 -5.64 -14.22
CA ALA A 291 -8.68 -4.82 -15.39
C ALA A 291 -8.83 -3.33 -15.04
N MET A 292 -9.52 -3.03 -13.93
CA MET A 292 -9.65 -1.67 -13.41
C MET A 292 -8.28 -1.09 -12.99
N ASP A 293 -7.48 -1.82 -12.21
CA ASP A 293 -6.16 -1.36 -11.76
C ASP A 293 -5.24 -1.03 -12.95
N THR A 294 -5.23 -1.89 -13.97
CA THR A 294 -4.38 -1.70 -15.16
C THR A 294 -4.83 -0.52 -16.03
N GLU A 295 -6.12 -0.39 -16.29
CA GLU A 295 -6.64 0.69 -17.14
C GLU A 295 -6.54 2.06 -16.44
N LEU A 296 -6.80 2.11 -15.14
CA LEU A 296 -6.62 3.32 -14.33
C LEU A 296 -5.15 3.72 -14.28
N THR A 297 -4.23 2.75 -14.21
CA THR A 297 -2.79 2.99 -14.32
C THR A 297 -2.44 3.61 -15.68
N LEU A 298 -3.01 3.11 -16.78
CA LEU A 298 -2.82 3.67 -18.11
C LEU A 298 -3.28 5.12 -18.19
N ARG A 299 -4.51 5.42 -17.72
CA ARG A 299 -5.05 6.79 -17.69
C ARG A 299 -4.17 7.71 -16.86
N LEU A 300 -3.75 7.24 -15.69
CA LEU A 300 -2.92 7.98 -14.77
C LEU A 300 -1.55 8.29 -15.39
N ALA A 301 -0.95 7.35 -16.12
CA ALA A 301 0.32 7.57 -16.81
C ALA A 301 0.27 8.73 -17.79
N TYR A 302 -0.76 8.80 -18.65
CA TYR A 302 -0.94 9.93 -19.58
C TYR A 302 -1.11 11.27 -18.84
N GLN A 303 -1.92 11.31 -17.78
CA GLN A 303 -2.16 12.53 -17.00
C GLN A 303 -0.90 13.01 -16.28
N LEU A 304 -0.16 12.10 -15.64
CA LEU A 304 1.06 12.43 -14.91
C LEU A 304 2.20 12.82 -15.85
N GLU A 305 2.30 12.19 -17.02
CA GLU A 305 3.28 12.58 -18.03
C GLU A 305 3.08 14.04 -18.47
N GLU A 306 1.83 14.44 -18.72
CA GLU A 306 1.51 15.81 -19.11
C GLU A 306 1.90 16.79 -17.99
N GLU A 307 1.52 16.51 -16.74
CA GLU A 307 1.85 17.35 -15.59
C GLU A 307 3.36 17.49 -15.37
N LEU A 308 4.11 16.39 -15.51
CA LEU A 308 5.57 16.40 -15.42
C LEU A 308 6.20 17.28 -16.51
N LYS A 309 5.70 17.19 -17.75
CA LYS A 309 6.17 18.02 -18.87
C LYS A 309 5.86 19.50 -18.64
N GLN A 310 4.64 19.82 -18.19
CA GLN A 310 4.23 21.20 -17.88
C GLN A 310 5.07 21.84 -16.77
N GLN A 311 5.51 21.05 -15.79
CA GLN A 311 6.38 21.54 -14.70
C GLN A 311 7.88 21.46 -15.03
N GLY A 312 8.26 20.98 -16.21
CA GLY A 312 9.66 20.81 -16.60
C GLY A 312 10.40 19.73 -15.80
N LEU A 313 9.68 18.79 -15.19
CA LEU A 313 10.21 17.74 -14.32
C LEU A 313 10.40 16.40 -15.04
N TYR A 314 9.86 16.27 -16.25
CA TYR A 314 9.83 15.00 -17.00
C TYR A 314 11.24 14.46 -17.27
N GLU A 315 12.12 15.23 -17.92
CA GLU A 315 13.49 14.77 -18.19
C GLU A 315 14.32 14.67 -16.90
N GLN A 316 14.18 15.67 -16.01
CA GLN A 316 14.85 15.72 -14.71
C GLN A 316 13.91 16.31 -13.64
N PRO A 317 13.69 15.63 -12.50
CA PRO A 317 14.38 14.41 -12.06
C PRO A 317 13.67 13.09 -12.46
N PHE A 318 12.53 13.13 -13.16
CA PHE A 318 11.71 11.93 -13.36
C PHE A 318 12.40 10.85 -14.20
N MET A 319 12.74 11.12 -15.47
CA MET A 319 13.45 10.13 -16.30
C MET A 319 14.84 9.83 -15.73
N PHE A 320 15.58 10.88 -15.35
CA PHE A 320 16.85 10.74 -14.64
C PHE A 320 16.93 11.67 -13.42
N PRO A 321 17.23 11.17 -12.21
CA PRO A 321 17.70 9.81 -11.91
C PRO A 321 16.61 8.79 -11.57
N MET A 322 15.34 9.19 -11.44
CA MET A 322 14.34 8.37 -10.73
C MET A 322 14.00 7.07 -11.46
N MET A 323 13.52 7.15 -12.71
CA MET A 323 13.22 5.95 -13.51
C MET A 323 14.48 5.15 -13.84
N ALA A 324 15.61 5.83 -14.12
CA ALA A 324 16.89 5.20 -14.40
C ALA A 324 17.42 4.31 -13.24
N ALA A 325 17.04 4.60 -11.99
CA ALA A 325 17.42 3.79 -10.83
C ALA A 325 16.59 2.51 -10.68
N LEU A 326 15.41 2.42 -11.31
CA LEU A 326 14.46 1.33 -11.10
C LEU A 326 15.03 -0.05 -11.47
N PRO A 327 15.67 -0.26 -12.64
CA PRO A 327 16.25 -1.56 -12.99
C PRO A 327 17.35 -2.00 -12.01
N MET A 328 18.20 -1.06 -11.57
CA MET A 328 19.26 -1.35 -10.60
C MET A 328 18.69 -1.79 -9.25
N LEU A 329 17.62 -1.12 -8.78
CA LEU A 329 16.96 -1.48 -7.52
C LEU A 329 16.27 -2.85 -7.62
N LEU A 330 15.66 -3.15 -8.77
CA LEU A 330 15.09 -4.47 -9.03
C LEU A 330 16.17 -5.57 -8.98
N ASP A 331 17.29 -5.37 -9.67
CA ASP A 331 18.38 -6.36 -9.70
C ASP A 331 18.97 -6.58 -8.30
N ALA A 332 19.14 -5.51 -7.51
CA ALA A 332 19.60 -5.62 -6.13
C ALA A 332 18.61 -6.41 -5.24
N GLU A 333 17.30 -6.24 -5.43
CA GLU A 333 16.27 -7.00 -4.71
C GLU A 333 16.24 -8.48 -5.10
N LEU A 334 16.39 -8.79 -6.40
CA LEU A 334 16.43 -10.16 -6.88
C LEU A 334 17.70 -10.90 -6.45
N GLN A 335 18.84 -10.20 -6.40
CA GLN A 335 20.10 -10.77 -5.93
C GLN A 335 20.06 -11.07 -4.43
N GLY A 336 19.43 -10.20 -3.64
CA GLY A 336 19.35 -10.32 -2.19
C GLY A 336 20.71 -10.25 -1.49
N VAL A 337 20.75 -10.74 -0.25
CA VAL A 337 21.97 -10.81 0.57
C VAL A 337 22.06 -12.16 1.27
N SER A 338 23.24 -12.78 1.26
CA SER A 338 23.48 -14.02 2.01
C SER A 338 23.63 -13.72 3.49
N ILE A 339 22.95 -14.51 4.33
CA ILE A 339 22.96 -14.38 5.78
C ILE A 339 23.49 -15.69 6.39
N ASN A 340 24.43 -15.59 7.32
CA ASN A 340 24.91 -16.74 8.08
C ASN A 340 24.00 -17.00 9.30
N TRP A 341 22.97 -17.83 9.12
CA TRP A 341 22.00 -18.14 10.17
C TRP A 341 22.61 -18.77 11.43
N SER A 342 23.66 -19.59 11.31
CA SER A 342 24.29 -20.21 12.48
C SER A 342 24.99 -19.20 13.37
N GLU A 343 25.53 -18.12 12.81
CA GLU A 343 26.11 -17.03 13.58
C GLU A 343 25.04 -16.19 14.27
N PHE A 344 23.87 -16.01 13.64
CA PHE A 344 22.72 -15.35 14.27
C PHE A 344 22.20 -16.14 15.49
N GLU A 345 22.06 -17.45 15.35
CA GLU A 345 21.68 -18.35 16.45
C GLU A 345 22.73 -18.31 17.57
N ARG A 346 24.03 -18.37 17.23
CA ARG A 346 25.12 -18.25 18.20
C ARG A 346 25.07 -16.94 18.98
N ILE A 347 24.92 -15.81 18.30
CA ILE A 347 24.81 -14.48 18.93
C ILE A 347 23.56 -14.41 19.83
N ASP A 348 22.43 -14.95 19.38
CA ASP A 348 21.19 -14.96 20.18
C ASP A 348 21.38 -15.72 21.49
N ASP A 349 21.90 -16.94 21.40
CA ASP A 349 21.94 -17.90 22.50
C ASP A 349 23.11 -17.66 23.45
N GLN A 350 24.27 -17.24 22.94
CA GLN A 350 25.50 -17.14 23.73
C GLN A 350 25.80 -15.72 24.23
N GLU A 351 25.24 -14.68 23.60
CA GLU A 351 25.56 -13.29 23.94
C GLU A 351 24.32 -12.50 24.36
N ILE A 352 23.27 -12.50 23.53
CA ILE A 352 22.12 -11.63 23.73
C ILE A 352 21.16 -12.13 24.82
N GLU A 353 20.76 -13.40 24.78
CA GLU A 353 19.89 -13.99 25.79
C GLU A 353 20.53 -13.96 27.19
N PRO A 354 21.80 -14.39 27.39
CA PRO A 354 22.45 -14.31 28.69
C PRO A 354 22.56 -12.88 29.23
N GLU A 355 22.89 -11.90 28.37
CA GLU A 355 22.96 -10.50 28.80
C GLU A 355 21.58 -9.94 29.18
N LEU A 356 20.51 -10.31 28.47
CA LEU A 356 19.15 -9.95 28.84
C LEU A 356 18.77 -10.54 30.21
N GLN A 357 19.10 -11.81 30.46
CA GLN A 357 18.87 -12.47 31.74
C GLN A 357 19.65 -11.80 32.87
N ARG A 358 20.94 -11.50 32.65
CA ARG A 358 21.79 -10.80 33.62
C ARG A 358 21.21 -9.44 34.00
N ILE A 359 20.78 -8.63 33.02
CA ILE A 359 20.17 -7.32 33.29
C ILE A 359 18.81 -7.48 33.98
N ALA A 360 18.02 -8.49 33.63
CA ALA A 360 16.74 -8.73 34.29
C ALA A 360 16.92 -9.06 35.77
N LEU A 361 17.89 -9.92 36.11
CA LEU A 361 18.27 -10.22 37.49
C LEU A 361 18.77 -8.97 38.23
N GLU A 362 19.65 -8.18 37.60
CA GLU A 362 20.13 -6.89 38.14
C GLU A 362 18.95 -5.95 38.47
N MET A 363 17.93 -5.88 37.60
CA MET A 363 16.74 -5.07 37.86
C MET A 363 15.87 -5.63 38.99
N GLN A 364 15.75 -6.95 39.11
CA GLN A 364 15.03 -7.60 40.21
C GLN A 364 15.72 -7.31 41.55
N GLU A 365 17.05 -7.40 41.61
CA GLU A 365 17.84 -7.06 42.79
C GLU A 365 17.72 -5.57 43.15
N ILE A 366 17.88 -4.68 42.17
CA ILE A 366 17.77 -3.23 42.41
C ILE A 366 16.37 -2.85 42.87
N SER A 367 15.31 -3.46 42.33
CA SER A 367 13.93 -3.12 42.69
C SER A 367 13.43 -3.83 43.95
N GLY A 368 13.98 -5.01 44.28
CA GLY A 368 13.46 -5.88 45.34
C GLY A 368 12.27 -6.76 44.90
N HIS A 369 11.92 -6.75 43.62
CA HIS A 369 10.80 -7.52 43.06
C HIS A 369 11.33 -8.68 42.21
N LEU A 370 11.36 -9.90 42.76
CA LEU A 370 11.82 -11.11 42.04
C LEU A 370 10.90 -11.50 40.88
N ASP A 371 9.64 -11.06 40.90
CA ASP A 371 8.65 -11.29 39.85
C ASP A 371 8.70 -10.25 38.72
N LEU A 372 9.62 -9.29 38.79
CA LEU A 372 9.70 -8.22 37.81
C LEU A 372 9.98 -8.77 36.41
N ASN A 373 9.01 -8.56 35.51
CA ASN A 373 9.20 -8.65 34.07
C ASN A 373 9.50 -7.25 33.49
N PRO A 374 10.70 -6.98 32.94
CA PRO A 374 11.07 -5.67 32.36
C PRO A 374 10.20 -5.19 31.18
N MET A 375 9.42 -6.11 30.58
CA MET A 375 8.45 -5.81 29.52
C MET A 375 7.07 -5.40 30.06
N SER A 376 6.78 -5.62 31.34
CA SER A 376 5.51 -5.22 31.96
C SER A 376 5.49 -3.71 32.18
N SER A 377 4.90 -2.98 31.24
CA SER A 377 4.82 -1.52 31.30
C SER A 377 4.17 -1.03 32.60
N LYS A 378 3.17 -1.76 33.13
CA LYS A 378 2.50 -1.44 34.39
C LYS A 378 3.45 -1.55 35.58
N LYS A 379 4.00 -2.75 35.84
CA LYS A 379 4.89 -3.01 36.98
C LYS A 379 6.14 -2.11 36.95
N VAL A 380 6.72 -1.91 35.77
CA VAL A 380 7.86 -1.00 35.60
C VAL A 380 7.49 0.45 35.90
N ASN A 381 6.30 0.92 35.52
CA ASN A 381 5.85 2.26 35.85
C ASN A 381 5.61 2.41 37.37
N ASP A 382 5.01 1.41 38.00
CA ASP A 382 4.76 1.43 39.45
C ASP A 382 6.08 1.52 40.22
N ILE A 383 7.09 0.72 39.85
CA ILE A 383 8.44 0.80 40.44
C ILE A 383 9.09 2.16 40.19
N LEU A 384 9.11 2.66 38.94
CA LEU A 384 9.78 3.91 38.61
C LEU A 384 9.15 5.12 39.31
N TYR A 385 7.83 5.23 39.27
CA TYR A 385 7.14 6.43 39.71
C TYR A 385 6.68 6.37 41.16
N ASP A 386 6.15 5.23 41.60
CA ASP A 386 5.51 5.13 42.92
C ASP A 386 6.53 4.72 43.99
N GLU A 387 7.49 3.83 43.66
CA GLU A 387 8.50 3.37 44.61
C GLU A 387 9.80 4.20 44.53
N MET A 388 10.28 4.46 43.32
CA MET A 388 11.56 5.13 43.07
C MET A 388 11.45 6.65 42.87
N ASN A 389 10.23 7.20 42.91
CA ASN A 389 9.93 8.63 42.86
C ASN A 389 10.54 9.39 41.67
N PHE A 390 10.54 8.77 40.47
CA PHE A 390 10.98 9.48 39.26
C PHE A 390 10.06 10.66 38.92
N PRO A 391 10.62 11.83 38.54
CA PRO A 391 9.80 12.97 38.17
C PRO A 391 9.12 12.76 36.82
N LEU A 392 7.87 13.22 36.70
CA LEU A 392 7.17 13.30 35.42
C LEU A 392 7.88 14.34 34.54
N VAL A 393 8.29 13.92 33.34
CA VAL A 393 8.92 14.81 32.35
C VAL A 393 8.09 14.87 31.06
N GLN A 394 8.12 16.04 30.44
CA GLN A 394 7.67 16.20 29.05
C GLN A 394 8.80 15.82 28.11
N ALA A 395 8.56 14.84 27.25
CA ALA A 395 9.48 14.46 26.19
C ALA A 395 8.79 14.60 24.83
N ARG A 396 9.56 14.87 23.77
CA ARG A 396 9.05 14.92 22.40
C ARG A 396 9.23 13.55 21.75
N THR A 397 8.15 12.94 21.26
CA THR A 397 8.27 11.68 20.50
C THR A 397 8.81 11.94 19.09
N ARG A 398 9.57 10.98 18.55
CA ARG A 398 10.06 11.05 17.17
C ARG A 398 8.95 10.93 16.13
N ALA A 399 7.84 10.25 16.46
CA ALA A 399 6.84 9.84 15.48
C ALA A 399 5.76 10.89 15.15
N ALA A 400 5.69 12.02 15.85
CA ALA A 400 4.68 13.05 15.54
C ALA A 400 5.03 14.44 16.12
N GLY A 401 6.21 14.60 16.70
CA GLY A 401 6.54 15.80 17.49
C GLY A 401 5.63 16.02 18.70
N GLN A 402 4.76 15.05 19.05
CA GLN A 402 3.86 15.11 20.18
C GLN A 402 4.68 15.13 21.48
N ARG A 403 4.27 15.99 22.42
CA ARG A 403 4.80 15.99 23.77
C ARG A 403 4.09 14.91 24.56
N VAL A 404 4.85 13.98 25.10
CA VAL A 404 4.38 12.93 26.00
C VAL A 404 4.82 13.26 27.42
N THR A 405 3.88 13.12 28.36
CA THR A 405 4.10 13.27 29.79
C THR A 405 3.95 11.91 30.49
N GLY A 406 4.89 11.56 31.36
CA GLY A 406 4.67 10.50 32.36
C GLY A 406 4.74 9.05 31.87
N ARG A 407 3.67 8.26 32.04
CA ARG A 407 3.73 6.78 31.92
C ARG A 407 3.62 6.25 30.48
N SER A 408 3.42 7.11 29.49
CA SER A 408 2.93 6.76 28.14
C SER A 408 4.00 6.50 27.08
N SER A 409 5.23 6.99 27.24
CA SER A 409 6.33 6.71 26.30
C SER A 409 7.68 6.65 27.00
N GLN A 410 7.93 5.50 27.64
CA GLN A 410 9.09 5.29 28.49
C GLN A 410 10.43 5.51 27.75
N LYS A 411 10.52 5.31 26.42
CA LYS A 411 11.77 5.59 25.66
C LYS A 411 12.11 7.09 25.59
N ALA A 412 11.17 7.92 25.14
CA ALA A 412 11.39 9.37 25.03
C ALA A 412 11.66 10.00 26.41
N ILE A 413 11.04 9.42 27.44
CA ILE A 413 11.13 9.85 28.83
C ILE A 413 12.45 9.44 29.47
N MET A 414 12.95 8.23 29.20
CA MET A 414 14.29 7.80 29.62
C MET A 414 15.39 8.69 29.03
N ASP A 415 15.29 9.07 27.75
CA ASP A 415 16.27 9.97 27.12
C ASP A 415 16.24 11.37 27.77
N ALA A 416 15.06 11.87 28.13
CA ALA A 416 14.90 13.13 28.85
C ALA A 416 15.50 13.06 30.27
N TRP A 417 15.27 11.97 31.02
CA TRP A 417 15.88 11.76 32.33
C TRP A 417 17.41 11.66 32.25
N ALA A 418 17.96 10.94 31.26
CA ALA A 418 19.41 10.85 31.06
C ALA A 418 20.06 12.22 30.83
N LYS A 419 19.39 13.11 30.09
CA LYS A 419 19.84 14.49 29.92
C LYS A 419 19.82 15.27 31.23
N LEU A 420 18.75 15.15 32.02
CA LEU A 420 18.63 15.83 33.32
C LEU A 420 19.66 15.29 34.34
N TRP A 421 19.90 13.99 34.36
CA TRP A 421 20.88 13.34 35.23
C TRP A 421 22.30 13.83 34.94
N LYS A 422 22.71 13.86 33.67
CA LYS A 422 24.01 14.42 33.25
C LYS A 422 24.20 15.88 33.63
N GLN A 423 23.11 16.63 33.74
CA GLN A 423 23.13 18.04 34.14
C GLN A 423 23.06 18.24 35.67
N GLY A 424 22.97 17.17 36.47
CA GLY A 424 22.75 17.24 37.91
C GLY A 424 21.37 17.80 38.29
N LYS A 425 20.41 17.80 37.36
CA LYS A 425 19.06 18.37 37.52
C LYS A 425 17.98 17.32 37.77
N LEU A 426 18.35 16.04 37.79
CA LEU A 426 17.43 14.95 38.11
C LEU A 426 17.59 14.56 39.58
N ASN A 427 16.58 14.88 40.40
CA ASN A 427 16.59 14.57 41.82
C ASN A 427 16.03 13.16 42.06
N VAL A 428 16.86 12.12 41.85
CA VAL A 428 16.54 10.73 42.16
C VAL A 428 17.72 10.05 42.88
N SER A 429 17.47 8.97 43.60
CA SER A 429 18.53 8.20 44.25
C SER A 429 19.43 7.49 43.21
N LYS A 430 20.68 7.19 43.58
CA LYS A 430 21.57 6.39 42.72
C LYS A 430 20.97 5.02 42.37
N ARG A 431 20.26 4.40 43.33
CA ARG A 431 19.53 3.13 43.15
C ARG A 431 18.44 3.25 42.09
N ALA A 432 17.64 4.32 42.17
CA ALA A 432 16.59 4.61 41.19
C ALA A 432 17.17 4.83 39.79
N TRP A 433 18.27 5.59 39.71
CA TRP A 433 18.96 5.81 38.43
C TRP A 433 19.52 4.52 37.82
N ALA A 434 20.17 3.67 38.62
CA ALA A 434 20.68 2.38 38.17
C ALA A 434 19.58 1.48 37.58
N PHE A 435 18.40 1.45 38.22
CA PHE A 435 17.24 0.72 37.68
C PHE A 435 16.81 1.24 36.30
N ALA A 436 16.72 2.56 36.14
CA ALA A 436 16.33 3.18 34.88
C ALA A 436 17.37 2.93 33.77
N GLU A 437 18.66 2.92 34.09
CA GLU A 437 19.71 2.58 33.13
C GLU A 437 19.67 1.11 32.71
N ALA A 438 19.52 0.20 33.66
CA ALA A 438 19.36 -1.22 33.40
C ALA A 438 18.13 -1.49 32.50
N LEU A 439 16.98 -0.88 32.81
CA LEU A 439 15.77 -0.96 31.99
C LEU A 439 15.99 -0.44 30.57
N ARG A 440 16.69 0.70 30.43
CA ARG A 440 17.01 1.29 29.11
C ARG A 440 17.88 0.35 28.29
N LYS A 441 18.90 -0.24 28.91
CA LYS A 441 19.81 -1.21 28.27
C LYS A 441 19.06 -2.48 27.86
N TYR A 442 18.28 -3.07 28.78
CA TYR A 442 17.47 -4.27 28.52
C TYR A 442 16.58 -4.08 27.28
N ARG A 443 15.78 -3.01 27.25
CA ARG A 443 14.83 -2.77 26.16
C ARG A 443 15.51 -2.42 24.84
N HIS A 444 16.68 -1.79 24.88
CA HIS A 444 17.47 -1.55 23.68
C HIS A 444 17.95 -2.87 23.06
N ILE A 445 18.58 -3.73 23.87
CA ILE A 445 19.05 -5.06 23.44
C ILE A 445 17.88 -5.92 22.96
N ARG A 446 16.78 -5.97 23.73
CA ARG A 446 15.57 -6.73 23.36
C ARG A 446 14.98 -6.27 22.04
N LYS A 447 14.96 -4.95 21.79
CA LYS A 447 14.50 -4.41 20.51
C LYS A 447 15.42 -4.83 19.36
N MET A 448 16.74 -4.73 19.53
CA MET A 448 17.69 -5.16 18.49
C MET A 448 17.51 -6.64 18.17
N ARG A 449 17.45 -7.49 19.21
CA ARG A 449 17.18 -8.92 19.10
C ARG A 449 15.91 -9.22 18.30
N GLY A 450 14.79 -8.61 18.67
CA GLY A 450 13.52 -8.83 17.98
C GLY A 450 13.46 -8.25 16.56
N SER A 451 14.28 -7.23 16.25
CA SER A 451 14.25 -6.57 14.94
C SER A 451 15.16 -7.24 13.91
N TYR A 452 16.31 -7.78 14.36
CA TYR A 452 17.37 -8.25 13.47
C TYR A 452 17.67 -9.74 13.61
N ILE A 453 17.41 -10.36 14.78
CA ILE A 453 17.83 -11.75 15.04
C ILE A 453 16.68 -12.73 14.89
N ARG A 454 15.49 -12.43 15.45
CA ARG A 454 14.34 -13.36 15.49
C ARG A 454 13.17 -12.96 14.57
N LYS A 455 13.40 -12.13 13.55
CA LYS A 455 12.31 -11.59 12.72
C LYS A 455 11.92 -12.54 11.60
#